data_AF-A0A660U7F8-F1
#
_entry.id   AF-A0A660U7F8-F1
#
_cell.length_a   1.000
_cell.length_b   1.000
_cell.length_c   1.000
_cell.angle_alpha   90.00
_cell.angle_beta   90.00
_cell.angle_gamma   90.00
#
_symmetry.space_group_name_H-M   'P 1'
#
loop_
_entity.id
_entity.type
_entity.pdbx_description
1 polymer ?
#
loop_
_entity_poly.entity_id
_entity_poly.type
_entity_poly.pdbx_seq_one_letter_code
_entity_poly.pdbx_strand_id
1 'polypeptide(L)'
;MKTKFMLLIALILLMGCASREREEGVAPGSTSKADEAVAKAEAIMASAGIALSFDELGSVSDLNEMLPDPLEIAQLEKSVIEESVASLYEALDELGDVTVPASPAPALEVRPSKSDLAMLHLHLAYLYVLEAVRRLMLVRGDMYTISFPEEPVTETLEVYRFELSPEAEERFKRLEEDPTTTPYDYLKQFTIAQRQAILDALVLLTGVEIYIEANPALGIPAQRPQVDRSIFRRDALYHLEKALGYAVGIAPALEEAFQEFKRTVQENFSYKLLEDARRWGFIVEEETLPEELRRRG
;
A
#
# COMPACT_ATOMS: atom_id res chain seq x y z
N MET A 1 -56.33 -53.46 -13.46
CA MET A 1 -57.13 -52.28 -13.85
C MET A 1 -56.36 -51.05 -13.36
N LYS A 2 -55.87 -50.20 -14.29
CA LYS A 2 -55.52 -48.75 -14.13
C LYS A 2 -54.59 -48.35 -12.95
N THR A 3 -53.42 -47.71 -13.05
CA THR A 3 -52.80 -46.81 -14.04
C THR A 3 -51.31 -46.64 -13.69
N LYS A 4 -50.47 -46.28 -14.67
CA LYS A 4 -49.02 -45.97 -14.61
C LYS A 4 -48.73 -44.60 -13.94
N PHE A 5 -47.49 -44.40 -13.46
CA PHE A 5 -46.60 -43.20 -13.51
C PHE A 5 -45.50 -43.43 -12.43
N MET A 6 -44.25 -43.83 -12.72
CA MET A 6 -43.12 -43.18 -13.41
C MET A 6 -42.85 -41.74 -12.98
N LEU A 7 -41.59 -41.50 -12.60
CA LEU A 7 -40.77 -40.28 -12.72
C LEU A 7 -40.29 -39.61 -11.43
N LEU A 8 -38.95 -39.54 -11.39
CA LEU A 8 -38.12 -38.41 -10.93
C LEU A 8 -37.74 -38.31 -9.45
N ILE A 9 -36.66 -39.00 -9.12
CA ILE A 9 -35.62 -38.50 -8.21
C ILE A 9 -34.89 -37.38 -8.98
N ALA A 10 -35.33 -36.14 -8.85
CA ALA A 10 -34.56 -34.92 -9.15
C ALA A 10 -35.33 -33.70 -8.62
N LEU A 11 -34.59 -32.73 -8.08
CA LEU A 11 -35.01 -31.39 -7.63
C LEU A 11 -35.83 -31.31 -6.32
N ILE A 12 -35.09 -31.27 -5.20
CA ILE A 12 -35.30 -30.23 -4.17
C ILE A 12 -33.92 -29.57 -4.03
N LEU A 13 -33.61 -28.58 -4.89
CA LEU A 13 -33.68 -27.14 -4.57
C LEU A 13 -32.89 -26.86 -3.26
N LEU A 14 -31.58 -26.58 -3.31
CA LEU A 14 -31.02 -25.30 -3.75
C LEU A 14 -31.89 -24.10 -3.32
N MET A 15 -32.00 -23.87 -2.01
CA MET A 15 -32.23 -22.55 -1.44
C MET A 15 -31.58 -22.48 -0.06
N GLY A 16 -30.27 -22.23 -0.08
CA GLY A 16 -29.47 -21.84 1.06
C GLY A 16 -28.35 -20.89 0.64
N CYS A 17 -28.53 -20.18 -0.47
CA CYS A 17 -27.72 -19.00 -0.78
C CYS A 17 -28.35 -17.86 0.03
N ALA A 18 -27.88 -17.66 1.25
CA ALA A 18 -28.10 -16.42 1.97
C ALA A 18 -27.37 -15.31 1.20
N SER A 19 -28.01 -14.82 0.14
CA SER A 19 -27.72 -13.47 -0.34
C SER A 19 -28.17 -12.55 0.80
N ARG A 20 -27.18 -12.04 1.53
CA ARG A 20 -27.42 -10.99 2.51
C ARG A 20 -27.82 -9.76 1.70
N GLU A 21 -29.12 -9.55 1.52
CA GLU A 21 -29.64 -8.26 1.05
C GLU A 21 -29.04 -7.21 2.00
N ARG A 22 -28.14 -6.35 1.50
CA ARG A 22 -27.73 -5.14 2.21
C ARG A 22 -29.02 -4.33 2.38
N GLU A 23 -29.62 -4.37 3.57
CA GLU A 23 -30.64 -3.39 3.93
C GLU A 23 -30.04 -2.00 3.68
N GLU A 24 -30.78 -1.12 3.01
CA GLU A 24 -30.43 0.29 2.73
C GLU A 24 -30.41 1.14 4.03
N GLY A 25 -29.82 0.62 5.10
CA GLY A 25 -29.58 1.32 6.35
C GLY A 25 -28.12 1.79 6.43
N VAL A 26 -27.91 3.05 6.81
CA VAL A 26 -26.58 3.57 7.18
C VAL A 26 -26.02 2.69 8.30
N ALA A 27 -24.77 2.25 8.15
CA ALA A 27 -24.14 1.40 9.16
C ALA A 27 -24.11 2.12 10.53
N PRO A 28 -24.36 1.43 11.65
CA PRO A 28 -24.26 2.06 12.97
C PRO A 28 -22.88 2.71 13.19
N GLY A 29 -22.85 4.02 13.39
CA GLY A 29 -21.61 4.80 13.52
C GLY A 29 -21.07 5.39 12.23
N SER A 30 -21.76 5.22 11.11
CA SER A 30 -21.44 5.87 9.83
C SER A 30 -22.40 7.02 9.50
N THR A 31 -22.12 7.75 8.43
CA THR A 31 -23.03 8.70 7.79
C THR A 31 -23.27 8.26 6.34
N SER A 32 -24.40 8.68 5.74
CA SER A 32 -24.68 8.35 4.34
C SER A 32 -23.57 8.82 3.39
N LYS A 33 -22.96 9.97 3.68
CA LYS A 33 -21.87 10.51 2.89
C LYS A 33 -20.56 9.72 3.04
N ALA A 34 -20.25 9.24 4.25
CA ALA A 34 -19.12 8.35 4.45
C ALA A 34 -19.34 7.01 3.72
N ASP A 35 -20.54 6.43 3.83
CA ASP A 35 -20.91 5.18 3.15
C ASP A 35 -20.84 5.33 1.61
N GLU A 36 -21.34 6.44 1.06
CA GLU A 36 -21.26 6.76 -0.37
C GLU A 36 -19.81 6.89 -0.86
N ALA A 37 -18.96 7.55 -0.07
CA ALA A 37 -17.54 7.75 -0.41
C ALA A 37 -16.76 6.43 -0.39
N VAL A 38 -17.03 5.56 0.58
CA VAL A 38 -16.48 4.19 0.62
C VAL A 38 -16.95 3.37 -0.57
N ALA A 39 -18.25 3.34 -0.84
CA ALA A 39 -18.81 2.59 -1.95
C ALA A 39 -18.24 3.05 -3.30
N LYS A 40 -18.00 4.35 -3.46
CA LYS A 40 -17.33 4.91 -4.64
C LYS A 40 -15.89 4.39 -4.77
N ALA A 41 -15.10 4.43 -3.69
CA ALA A 41 -13.73 3.90 -3.71
C ALA A 41 -13.71 2.41 -4.06
N GLU A 42 -14.56 1.60 -3.41
CA GLU A 42 -14.70 0.16 -3.67
C GLU A 42 -15.08 -0.11 -5.13
N ALA A 43 -16.01 0.66 -5.70
CA ALA A 43 -16.40 0.51 -7.10
C ALA A 43 -15.27 0.82 -8.08
N ILE A 44 -14.49 1.88 -7.81
CA ILE A 44 -13.30 2.23 -8.61
C ILE A 44 -12.27 1.11 -8.53
N MET A 45 -11.92 0.67 -7.33
CA MET A 45 -10.96 -0.40 -7.09
C MET A 45 -11.40 -1.71 -7.75
N ALA A 46 -12.68 -2.08 -7.65
CA ALA A 46 -13.24 -3.27 -8.27
C ALA A 46 -13.17 -3.21 -9.80
N SER A 47 -13.49 -2.06 -10.40
CA SER A 47 -13.42 -1.88 -11.85
C SER A 47 -12.01 -2.00 -12.41
N ALA A 48 -11.00 -1.72 -11.58
CA ALA A 48 -9.58 -1.84 -11.91
C ALA A 48 -8.96 -3.18 -11.50
N GLY A 49 -9.74 -4.11 -10.94
CA GLY A 49 -9.25 -5.42 -10.52
C GLY A 49 -8.36 -5.42 -9.28
N ILE A 50 -8.40 -4.34 -8.49
CA ILE A 50 -7.59 -4.16 -7.26
C ILE A 50 -8.45 -4.08 -5.99
N ALA A 51 -9.71 -4.52 -6.06
CA ALA A 51 -10.58 -4.53 -4.90
C ALA A 51 -10.07 -5.55 -3.87
N LEU A 52 -10.06 -5.12 -2.61
CA LEU A 52 -9.83 -5.99 -1.48
C LEU A 52 -11.17 -6.35 -0.86
N SER A 53 -11.48 -7.66 -0.80
CA SER A 53 -12.60 -8.13 0.00
C SER A 53 -12.10 -8.55 1.38
N PHE A 54 -12.60 -7.84 2.38
CA PHE A 54 -12.35 -8.12 3.79
C PHE A 54 -13.54 -8.78 4.49
N ASP A 55 -14.58 -9.09 3.71
CA ASP A 55 -15.81 -9.74 4.20
C ASP A 55 -15.54 -11.13 4.80
N GLU A 56 -14.43 -11.74 4.41
CA GLU A 56 -13.88 -12.94 5.03
C GLU A 56 -12.56 -12.56 5.70
N LEU A 57 -12.57 -12.16 6.98
CA LEU A 57 -11.37 -11.72 7.71
C LEU A 57 -10.19 -12.73 7.69
N GLY A 58 -10.46 -13.99 7.30
CA GLY A 58 -9.43 -15.00 7.01
C GLY A 58 -8.72 -14.84 5.66
N SER A 59 -9.15 -13.93 4.78
CA SER A 59 -8.44 -13.55 3.55
C SER A 59 -7.27 -12.62 3.85
N VAL A 60 -7.32 -11.83 4.93
CA VAL A 60 -6.20 -10.98 5.38
C VAL A 60 -5.00 -11.81 5.81
N SER A 61 -5.22 -13.05 6.25
CA SER A 61 -4.11 -13.98 6.51
C SER A 61 -3.44 -14.53 5.25
N ASP A 62 -3.97 -14.27 4.05
CA ASP A 62 -3.35 -14.63 2.77
C ASP A 62 -3.15 -13.40 1.87
N LEU A 63 -2.39 -12.43 2.39
CA LEU A 63 -2.08 -11.19 1.66
C LEU A 63 -1.39 -11.41 0.31
N ASN A 64 -0.76 -12.56 0.08
CA ASN A 64 -0.20 -12.92 -1.23
C ASN A 64 -1.29 -13.10 -2.30
N GLU A 65 -2.47 -13.56 -1.92
CA GLU A 65 -3.64 -13.66 -2.82
C GLU A 65 -4.33 -12.29 -3.02
N MET A 66 -4.06 -11.32 -2.14
CA MET A 66 -4.69 -9.99 -2.16
C MET A 66 -3.90 -8.94 -2.95
N LEU A 67 -2.60 -9.11 -3.07
CA LEU A 67 -1.72 -8.17 -3.75
C LEU A 67 -1.69 -8.45 -5.26
N PRO A 68 -1.93 -7.45 -6.12
CA PRO A 68 -1.85 -7.63 -7.56
C PRO A 68 -0.40 -7.75 -8.02
N ASP A 69 -0.20 -8.42 -9.16
CA ASP A 69 1.13 -8.58 -9.76
C ASP A 69 1.74 -7.21 -10.10
N PRO A 70 3.04 -6.98 -9.82
CA PRO A 70 3.69 -5.71 -10.15
C PRO A 70 3.53 -5.27 -11.62
N LEU A 71 3.44 -6.21 -12.57
CA LEU A 71 3.19 -5.92 -13.98
C LEU A 71 1.77 -5.46 -14.23
N GLU A 72 0.78 -5.98 -13.51
CA GLU A 72 -0.61 -5.52 -13.55
C GLU A 72 -0.72 -4.13 -12.92
N ILE A 73 -0.04 -3.91 -11.79
CA ILE A 73 0.04 -2.60 -11.13
C ILE A 73 0.58 -1.53 -12.09
N ALA A 74 1.62 -1.87 -12.87
CA ALA A 74 2.20 -0.95 -13.84
C ALA A 74 1.22 -0.49 -14.93
N GLN A 75 0.13 -1.25 -15.16
CA GLN A 75 -0.91 -0.93 -16.13
C GLN A 75 -2.05 -0.08 -15.54
N LEU A 76 -2.10 0.07 -14.22
CA LEU A 76 -3.12 0.89 -13.57
C LEU A 76 -2.98 2.36 -13.98
N GLU A 77 -4.11 2.97 -14.34
CA GLU A 77 -4.16 4.41 -14.51
C GLU A 77 -3.94 5.10 -13.17
N LYS A 78 -3.12 6.17 -13.17
CA LYS A 78 -2.86 6.96 -11.96
C LYS A 78 -4.14 7.46 -11.29
N SER A 79 -5.13 7.86 -12.10
CA SER A 79 -6.45 8.34 -11.66
C SER A 79 -7.19 7.31 -10.81
N VAL A 80 -7.10 6.02 -11.10
CA VAL A 80 -7.75 4.96 -10.32
C VAL A 80 -7.30 5.02 -8.86
N ILE A 81 -5.99 5.13 -8.63
CA ILE A 81 -5.44 5.19 -7.27
C ILE A 81 -5.79 6.53 -6.61
N GLU A 82 -5.58 7.64 -7.33
CA GLU A 82 -5.82 8.99 -6.78
C GLU A 82 -7.29 9.24 -6.41
N GLU A 83 -8.24 8.80 -7.24
CA GLU A 83 -9.67 8.95 -6.98
C GLU A 83 -10.15 8.05 -5.84
N SER A 84 -9.58 6.84 -5.72
CA SER A 84 -9.87 5.93 -4.60
C SER A 84 -9.36 6.51 -3.28
N VAL A 85 -8.11 6.99 -3.25
CA VAL A 85 -7.51 7.66 -2.08
C VAL A 85 -8.31 8.90 -1.68
N ALA A 86 -8.69 9.74 -2.64
CA ALA A 86 -9.48 10.94 -2.37
C ALA A 86 -10.86 10.60 -1.76
N SER A 87 -11.53 9.57 -2.29
CA SER A 87 -12.84 9.14 -1.79
C SER A 87 -12.74 8.53 -0.38
N LEU A 88 -11.71 7.75 -0.09
CA LEU A 88 -11.49 7.21 1.27
C LEU A 88 -11.14 8.30 2.28
N TYR A 89 -10.39 9.35 1.89
CA TYR A 89 -10.17 10.49 2.76
C TYR A 89 -11.44 11.31 2.99
N GLU A 90 -12.33 11.43 2.02
CA GLU A 90 -13.65 12.05 2.23
C GLU A 90 -14.46 11.30 3.29
N ALA A 91 -14.42 9.96 3.27
CA ALA A 91 -15.04 9.14 4.32
C ALA A 91 -14.40 9.40 5.70
N LEU A 92 -13.07 9.43 5.81
CA LEU A 92 -12.38 9.72 7.08
C LEU A 92 -12.66 11.13 7.61
N ASP A 93 -12.69 12.14 6.73
CA ASP A 93 -13.00 13.52 7.07
C ASP A 93 -14.44 13.63 7.62
N GLU A 94 -15.39 12.93 7.00
CA GLU A 94 -16.80 12.88 7.41
C GLU A 94 -17.00 12.14 8.74
N LEU A 95 -16.25 11.05 8.97
CA LEU A 95 -16.27 10.29 10.23
C LEU A 95 -15.49 10.98 11.36
N GLY A 96 -14.85 12.13 11.07
CA GLY A 96 -14.16 12.93 12.06
C GLY A 96 -12.94 12.23 12.66
N ASP A 97 -12.20 11.43 11.89
CA ASP A 97 -10.90 10.93 12.35
C ASP A 97 -9.94 12.11 12.53
N VAL A 98 -9.77 12.50 13.80
CA VAL A 98 -9.09 13.72 14.29
C VAL A 98 -7.57 13.74 14.02
N THR A 99 -7.05 12.80 13.23
CA THR A 99 -5.60 12.59 13.06
C THR A 99 -5.06 12.92 11.66
N VAL A 100 -5.96 13.26 10.73
CA VAL A 100 -5.67 14.00 9.49
C VAL A 100 -5.94 15.48 9.76
N PRO A 101 -5.03 16.42 9.45
CA PRO A 101 -5.30 17.84 9.69
C PRO A 101 -6.31 18.33 8.67
N ALA A 102 -7.59 18.38 9.04
CA ALA A 102 -8.63 19.13 8.34
C ALA A 102 -9.62 19.74 9.34
N SER A 103 -10.29 20.82 8.90
CA SER A 103 -11.23 21.71 9.59
C SER A 103 -12.04 21.13 10.77
N PRO A 104 -12.47 21.96 11.73
CA PRO A 104 -13.18 21.51 12.93
C PRO A 104 -14.33 20.56 12.56
N ALA A 105 -14.13 19.28 12.87
CA ALA A 105 -15.12 18.24 12.58
C ALA A 105 -16.42 18.57 13.33
N PRO A 106 -17.60 18.39 12.68
CA PRO A 106 -18.86 18.45 13.40
C PRO A 106 -18.85 17.39 14.51
N ALA A 107 -19.41 17.73 15.67
CA ALA A 107 -19.56 16.77 16.75
C ALA A 107 -20.52 15.65 16.30
N LEU A 108 -19.98 14.53 15.84
CA LEU A 108 -20.78 13.35 15.56
C LEU A 108 -21.42 12.87 16.86
N GLU A 109 -22.75 12.74 16.88
CA GLU A 109 -23.49 12.21 18.02
C GLU A 109 -23.22 10.71 18.23
N VAL A 110 -22.71 10.02 17.21
CA VAL A 110 -22.37 8.59 17.22
C VAL A 110 -20.89 8.43 16.90
N ARG A 111 -20.16 7.67 17.73
CA ARG A 111 -18.76 7.36 17.46
C ARG A 111 -18.64 6.40 16.29
N PRO A 112 -17.71 6.62 15.35
CA PRO A 112 -17.45 5.67 14.28
C PRO A 112 -17.03 4.30 14.80
N SER A 113 -17.46 3.27 14.09
CA SER A 113 -17.04 1.88 14.32
C SER A 113 -15.52 1.80 14.18
N LYS A 114 -14.86 1.23 15.20
CA LYS A 114 -13.41 1.03 15.13
C LYS A 114 -13.03 0.07 14.01
N SER A 115 -13.86 -0.95 13.73
CA SER A 115 -13.62 -1.86 12.62
C SER A 115 -13.61 -1.10 11.30
N ASP A 116 -14.58 -0.22 11.08
CA ASP A 116 -14.72 0.52 9.83
C ASP A 116 -13.54 1.49 9.63
N LEU A 117 -13.12 2.19 10.70
CA LEU A 117 -11.91 3.01 10.69
C LEU A 117 -10.66 2.16 10.42
N ALA A 118 -10.55 0.97 11.01
CA ALA A 118 -9.45 0.07 10.77
C ALA A 118 -9.37 -0.32 9.29
N MET A 119 -10.51 -0.64 8.68
CA MET A 119 -10.61 -0.99 7.27
C MET A 119 -10.30 0.17 6.34
N LEU A 120 -10.80 1.37 6.61
CA LEU A 120 -10.50 2.57 5.83
C LEU A 120 -8.99 2.84 5.78
N HIS A 121 -8.34 2.77 6.94
CA HIS A 121 -6.90 2.95 7.03
C HIS A 121 -6.13 1.84 6.30
N LEU A 122 -6.59 0.59 6.37
CA LEU A 122 -5.96 -0.50 5.63
C LEU A 122 -6.06 -0.32 4.10
N HIS A 123 -7.22 0.08 3.59
CA HIS A 123 -7.38 0.38 2.16
C HIS A 123 -6.47 1.52 1.71
N LEU A 124 -6.35 2.57 2.52
CA LEU A 124 -5.41 3.66 2.25
C LEU A 124 -3.98 3.16 2.22
N ALA A 125 -3.53 2.40 3.23
CA ALA A 125 -2.19 1.82 3.21
C ALA A 125 -1.91 1.00 1.95
N TYR A 126 -2.85 0.12 1.58
CA TYR A 126 -2.77 -0.68 0.37
C TYR A 126 -2.61 0.17 -0.89
N LEU A 127 -3.46 1.19 -1.09
CA LEU A 127 -3.38 2.09 -2.25
C LEU A 127 -2.06 2.87 -2.32
N TYR A 128 -1.48 3.25 -1.18
CA TYR A 128 -0.17 3.88 -1.13
C TYR A 128 0.95 2.92 -1.55
N VAL A 129 0.90 1.65 -1.11
CA VAL A 129 1.84 0.61 -1.58
C VAL A 129 1.70 0.40 -3.08
N LEU A 130 0.48 0.32 -3.62
CA LEU A 130 0.24 0.19 -5.06
C LEU A 130 0.83 1.36 -5.85
N GLU A 131 0.63 2.61 -5.41
CA GLU A 131 1.18 3.78 -6.12
C GLU A 131 2.72 3.78 -6.07
N ALA A 132 3.32 3.41 -4.94
CA ALA A 132 4.78 3.30 -4.82
C ALA A 132 5.33 2.26 -5.81
N VAL A 133 4.73 1.07 -5.83
CA VAL A 133 5.10 -0.01 -6.77
C VAL A 133 4.88 0.40 -8.22
N ARG A 134 3.75 1.04 -8.52
CA ARG A 134 3.43 1.53 -9.87
C ARG A 134 4.49 2.49 -10.38
N ARG A 135 4.88 3.49 -9.58
CA ARG A 135 5.92 4.47 -9.96
C ARG A 135 7.24 3.80 -10.26
N LEU A 136 7.67 2.86 -9.42
CA LEU A 136 8.90 2.12 -9.63
C LEU A 136 8.80 1.24 -10.89
N MET A 137 7.73 0.48 -11.04
CA MET A 137 7.53 -0.43 -12.16
C MET A 137 7.52 0.26 -13.53
N LEU A 138 6.97 1.48 -13.61
CA LEU A 138 6.90 2.26 -14.84
C LEU A 138 8.28 2.65 -15.40
N VAL A 139 9.30 2.76 -14.55
CA VAL A 139 10.62 3.27 -14.94
C VAL A 139 11.77 2.30 -14.62
N ARG A 140 11.44 1.08 -14.17
CA ARG A 140 12.41 0.07 -13.71
C ARG A 140 13.59 -0.17 -14.67
N GLY A 141 13.31 -0.22 -15.98
CA GLY A 141 14.31 -0.47 -17.01
C GLY A 141 15.15 -1.72 -16.72
N ASP A 142 16.46 -1.61 -16.94
CA ASP A 142 17.47 -2.61 -16.58
C ASP A 142 18.08 -2.35 -15.20
N MET A 143 17.45 -1.54 -14.34
CA MET A 143 18.06 -1.09 -13.09
C MET A 143 17.63 -1.91 -11.88
N TYR A 144 16.35 -2.22 -11.77
CA TYR A 144 15.81 -3.00 -10.66
C TYR A 144 14.62 -3.83 -11.11
N THR A 145 14.31 -4.84 -10.31
CA THR A 145 13.13 -5.68 -10.43
C THR A 145 12.22 -5.46 -9.21
N ILE A 146 10.92 -5.58 -9.44
CA ILE A 146 9.94 -5.74 -8.38
C ILE A 146 9.15 -6.99 -8.71
N SER A 147 9.21 -7.96 -7.83
CA SER A 147 8.56 -9.25 -8.03
C SER A 147 7.86 -9.71 -6.76
N PHE A 148 6.97 -10.68 -6.92
CA PHE A 148 6.67 -11.58 -5.81
C PHE A 148 7.88 -12.45 -5.51
N PRO A 149 8.08 -12.83 -4.25
CA PRO A 149 9.05 -13.87 -3.90
C PRO A 149 8.63 -15.20 -4.54
N GLU A 150 9.55 -15.88 -5.24
CA GLU A 150 9.26 -17.14 -5.93
C GLU A 150 8.97 -18.32 -4.98
N GLU A 151 9.40 -18.22 -3.72
CA GLU A 151 9.08 -19.17 -2.67
C GLU A 151 8.75 -18.40 -1.37
N PRO A 152 7.74 -18.81 -0.58
CA PRO A 152 7.56 -18.29 0.76
C PRO A 152 8.80 -18.67 1.58
N VAL A 153 9.74 -17.73 1.70
CA VAL A 153 10.94 -17.92 2.51
C VAL A 153 10.50 -17.86 3.96
N THR A 154 10.22 -19.04 4.52
CA THR A 154 9.88 -19.23 5.94
C THR A 154 8.61 -18.49 6.37
N GLU A 155 8.26 -18.55 7.66
CA GLU A 155 7.00 -18.12 8.31
C GLU A 155 6.74 -16.59 8.26
N THR A 156 7.16 -15.92 7.18
CA THR A 156 7.12 -14.48 6.98
C THR A 156 6.46 -14.18 5.65
N LEU A 157 5.31 -13.52 5.70
CA LEU A 157 4.69 -12.91 4.54
C LEU A 157 5.66 -11.91 3.88
N GLU A 158 5.85 -11.98 2.56
CA GLU A 158 6.65 -11.04 1.77
C GLU A 158 5.74 -10.41 0.70
N VAL A 159 5.53 -9.09 0.75
CA VAL A 159 4.56 -8.33 -0.07
C VAL A 159 5.14 -8.12 -1.49
N TYR A 160 6.20 -7.32 -1.60
CA TYR A 160 6.94 -7.10 -2.84
C TYR A 160 8.42 -7.09 -2.52
N ARG A 161 9.21 -7.68 -3.41
CA ARG A 161 10.66 -7.71 -3.31
C ARG A 161 11.25 -6.70 -4.29
N PHE A 162 11.92 -5.67 -3.77
CA PHE A 162 12.74 -4.76 -4.56
C PHE A 162 14.18 -5.26 -4.56
N GLU A 163 14.74 -5.48 -5.76
CA GLU A 163 16.13 -5.88 -5.94
C GLU A 163 16.73 -5.15 -7.15
N LEU A 164 18.04 -4.93 -7.12
CA LEU A 164 18.75 -4.56 -8.34
C LEU A 164 18.61 -5.69 -9.37
N SER A 165 18.50 -5.33 -10.64
CA SER A 165 18.59 -6.33 -11.71
C SER A 165 19.98 -7.00 -11.65
N PRO A 166 20.14 -8.22 -12.20
CA PRO A 166 21.45 -8.86 -12.27
C PRO A 166 22.53 -7.96 -12.90
N GLU A 167 22.18 -7.22 -13.95
CA GLU A 167 23.09 -6.30 -14.62
C GLU A 167 23.45 -5.09 -13.75
N ALA A 168 22.48 -4.53 -13.01
CA ALA A 168 22.71 -3.41 -12.11
C ALA A 168 23.54 -3.82 -10.89
N GLU A 169 23.25 -4.99 -10.33
CA GLU A 169 23.99 -5.60 -9.22
C GLU A 169 25.48 -5.76 -9.59
N GLU A 170 25.78 -6.24 -10.80
CA GLU A 170 27.16 -6.31 -11.29
C GLU A 170 27.81 -4.92 -11.45
N ARG A 171 27.07 -3.92 -11.92
CA ARG A 171 27.57 -2.53 -11.99
C ARG A 171 27.90 -2.01 -10.58
N PHE A 172 27.07 -2.32 -9.59
CA PHE A 172 27.21 -1.83 -8.22
C PHE A 172 28.37 -2.53 -7.51
N LYS A 173 28.53 -3.84 -7.68
CA LYS A 173 29.70 -4.56 -7.17
C LYS A 173 31.02 -3.99 -7.67
N ARG A 174 31.11 -3.64 -8.95
CA ARG A 174 32.30 -2.96 -9.50
C ARG A 174 32.57 -1.60 -8.87
N LEU A 175 31.52 -0.86 -8.50
CA LEU A 175 31.66 0.41 -7.77
C LEU A 175 32.11 0.16 -6.33
N GLU A 176 31.59 -0.86 -5.65
CA GLU A 176 31.99 -1.23 -4.29
C GLU A 176 33.46 -1.67 -4.19
N GLU A 177 33.99 -2.30 -5.24
CA GLU A 177 35.40 -2.70 -5.33
C GLU A 177 36.37 -1.53 -5.58
N ASP A 178 35.87 -0.38 -6.06
CA ASP A 178 36.68 0.81 -6.32
C ASP A 178 36.73 1.72 -5.08
N PRO A 179 37.92 1.90 -4.44
CA PRO A 179 38.06 2.70 -3.22
C PRO A 179 37.87 4.21 -3.46
N THR A 180 37.76 4.66 -4.72
CA THR A 180 37.51 6.05 -5.08
C THR A 180 36.04 6.36 -5.34
N THR A 181 35.17 5.34 -5.28
CA THR A 181 33.73 5.47 -5.48
C THR A 181 33.13 6.44 -4.48
N THR A 182 32.34 7.36 -5.01
CA THR A 182 31.53 8.30 -4.23
C THR A 182 30.05 7.93 -4.32
N PRO A 183 29.20 8.41 -3.40
CA PRO A 183 27.75 8.21 -3.50
C PRO A 183 27.16 8.67 -4.84
N TYR A 184 27.74 9.71 -5.46
CA TYR A 184 27.31 10.18 -6.77
C TYR A 184 27.57 9.19 -7.91
N ASP A 185 28.53 8.26 -7.79
CA ASP A 185 28.81 7.27 -8.81
C ASP A 185 27.73 6.19 -8.89
N TYR A 186 27.08 5.89 -7.76
CA TYR A 186 25.85 5.09 -7.71
C TYR A 186 24.68 5.86 -8.33
N LEU A 187 24.47 7.12 -7.95
CA LEU A 187 23.38 7.96 -8.51
C LEU A 187 23.44 8.08 -10.05
N LYS A 188 24.65 8.07 -10.65
CA LYS A 188 24.83 8.07 -12.11
C LYS A 188 24.28 6.82 -12.81
N GLN A 189 24.23 5.68 -12.13
CA GLN A 189 23.71 4.45 -12.70
C GLN A 189 22.20 4.54 -12.94
N PHE A 190 21.52 5.40 -12.17
CA PHE A 190 20.10 5.65 -12.33
C PHE A 190 19.81 6.79 -13.31
N THR A 191 18.82 6.57 -14.17
CA THR A 191 18.16 7.66 -14.90
C THR A 191 17.49 8.64 -13.93
N ILE A 192 17.21 9.86 -14.40
CA ILE A 192 16.49 10.88 -13.62
C ILE A 192 15.11 10.35 -13.16
N ALA A 193 14.41 9.62 -14.05
CA ALA A 193 13.10 9.06 -13.77
C ALA A 193 13.16 7.96 -12.71
N GLN A 194 14.16 7.08 -12.76
CA GLN A 194 14.36 6.04 -11.73
C GLN A 194 14.65 6.64 -10.36
N ARG A 195 15.50 7.68 -10.30
CA ARG A 195 15.75 8.43 -9.05
C ARG A 195 14.46 9.04 -8.50
N GLN A 196 13.65 9.65 -9.36
CA GLN A 196 12.38 10.24 -8.94
C GLN A 196 11.41 9.19 -8.41
N ALA A 197 11.31 8.03 -9.06
CA ALA A 197 10.43 6.95 -8.61
C ALA A 197 10.85 6.40 -7.23
N ILE A 198 12.14 6.26 -6.96
CA ILE A 198 12.65 5.85 -5.64
C ILE A 198 12.33 6.91 -4.57
N LEU A 199 12.58 8.20 -4.86
CA LEU A 199 12.21 9.29 -3.96
C LEU A 199 10.72 9.26 -3.62
N ASP A 200 9.87 9.19 -4.64
CA ASP A 200 8.42 9.22 -4.46
C ASP A 200 7.90 7.98 -3.74
N ALA A 201 8.42 6.79 -4.07
CA ALA A 201 8.04 5.54 -3.43
C ALA A 201 8.38 5.54 -1.94
N LEU A 202 9.59 5.98 -1.57
CA LEU A 202 9.99 6.07 -0.16
C LEU A 202 9.11 7.05 0.62
N VAL A 203 8.75 8.19 0.02
CA VAL A 203 7.83 9.15 0.64
C VAL A 203 6.42 8.58 0.82
N LEU A 204 5.89 7.87 -0.18
CA LEU A 204 4.58 7.23 -0.09
C LEU A 204 4.57 6.12 0.97
N LEU A 205 5.65 5.35 1.07
CA LEU A 205 5.72 4.21 1.98
C LEU A 205 5.95 4.66 3.43
N THR A 206 6.90 5.58 3.65
CA THR A 206 7.45 5.85 4.98
C THR A 206 7.27 7.28 5.48
N GLY A 207 6.88 8.20 4.60
CA GLY A 207 6.75 9.62 4.94
C GLY A 207 8.08 10.35 5.15
N VAL A 208 9.24 9.68 5.05
CA VAL A 208 10.56 10.28 5.30
C VAL A 208 10.85 11.42 4.33
N GLU A 209 11.57 12.43 4.79
CA GLU A 209 12.15 13.43 3.92
C GLU A 209 13.44 12.89 3.31
N ILE A 210 13.44 12.77 1.98
CA ILE A 210 14.54 12.22 1.20
C ILE A 210 14.76 13.09 -0.03
N TYR A 211 16.01 13.32 -0.43
CA TYR A 211 16.35 14.13 -1.59
C TYR A 211 17.71 13.75 -2.18
N ILE A 212 18.01 14.33 -3.34
CA ILE A 212 19.31 14.26 -3.98
C ILE A 212 19.86 15.69 -4.08
N GLU A 213 21.08 15.89 -3.62
CA GLU A 213 21.82 17.13 -3.86
C GLU A 213 22.32 17.21 -5.31
N ALA A 214 22.37 18.43 -5.85
CA ALA A 214 22.92 18.63 -7.19
C ALA A 214 24.43 18.39 -7.19
N ASN A 215 24.90 17.66 -8.20
CA ASN A 215 26.30 17.63 -8.59
C ASN A 215 26.43 17.98 -10.08
N PRO A 216 26.58 19.28 -10.41
CA PRO A 216 26.68 19.73 -11.81
C PRO A 216 27.87 19.15 -12.55
N ALA A 217 29.00 18.92 -11.87
CA ALA A 217 30.20 18.34 -12.48
C ALA A 217 29.96 16.93 -13.02
N LEU A 218 28.99 16.22 -12.44
CA LEU A 218 28.60 14.86 -12.80
C LEU A 218 27.26 14.79 -13.55
N GLY A 219 26.67 15.94 -13.89
CA GLY A 219 25.36 16.02 -14.56
C GLY A 219 24.19 15.53 -13.70
N ILE A 220 24.32 15.56 -12.37
CA ILE A 220 23.28 15.12 -11.43
C ILE A 220 22.50 16.37 -10.97
N PRO A 221 21.23 16.54 -11.37
CA PRO A 221 20.39 17.61 -10.84
C PRO A 221 19.97 17.33 -9.40
N ALA A 222 19.66 18.38 -8.65
CA ALA A 222 18.94 18.22 -7.39
C ALA A 222 17.55 17.64 -7.67
N GLN A 223 17.09 16.71 -6.85
CA GLN A 223 15.77 16.12 -6.94
C GLN A 223 15.12 16.03 -5.56
N ARG A 224 13.84 16.35 -5.51
CA ARG A 224 12.98 16.16 -4.34
C ARG A 224 11.76 15.34 -4.75
N PRO A 225 11.09 14.68 -3.79
CA PRO A 225 9.85 13.96 -4.02
C PRO A 225 8.79 14.86 -4.67
N GLN A 226 8.00 14.30 -5.58
CA GLN A 226 6.94 14.96 -6.34
C GLN A 226 5.56 14.36 -6.01
N VAL A 227 5.42 13.77 -4.83
CA VAL A 227 4.15 13.24 -4.33
C VAL A 227 3.19 14.39 -4.05
N ASP A 228 1.99 14.34 -4.65
CA ASP A 228 0.95 15.33 -4.40
C ASP A 228 0.34 15.12 -3.01
N ARG A 229 0.74 15.96 -2.05
CA ARG A 229 0.29 15.90 -0.66
C ARG A 229 -1.16 16.34 -0.45
N SER A 230 -1.81 16.92 -1.46
CA SER A 230 -3.25 17.17 -1.40
C SER A 230 -4.08 15.89 -1.55
N ILE A 231 -3.52 14.90 -2.26
CA ILE A 231 -4.09 13.57 -2.45
C ILE A 231 -3.52 12.61 -1.40
N PHE A 232 -2.19 12.47 -1.38
CA PHE A 232 -1.47 11.58 -0.46
C PHE A 232 -1.06 12.33 0.82
N ARG A 233 -2.05 12.54 1.68
CA ARG A 233 -1.93 13.37 2.90
C ARG A 233 -0.97 12.80 3.96
N ARG A 234 -0.67 11.50 3.92
CA ARG A 234 0.19 10.77 4.88
C ARG A 234 1.12 9.79 4.15
N ASP A 235 1.30 8.58 4.67
CA ASP A 235 2.13 7.51 4.14
C ASP A 235 1.54 6.15 4.54
N ALA A 236 2.00 5.08 3.89
CA ALA A 236 1.48 3.73 4.10
C ALA A 236 1.67 3.26 5.56
N LEU A 237 2.84 3.50 6.16
CA LEU A 237 3.12 3.07 7.53
C LEU A 237 2.24 3.77 8.56
N TYR A 238 2.00 5.07 8.41
CA TYR A 238 1.03 5.80 9.23
C TYR A 238 -0.35 5.14 9.18
N HIS A 239 -0.83 4.80 7.98
CA HIS A 239 -2.14 4.18 7.81
C HIS A 239 -2.19 2.78 8.43
N LEU A 240 -1.13 1.98 8.29
CA LEU A 240 -1.03 0.65 8.91
C LEU A 240 -1.04 0.74 10.44
N GLU A 241 -0.34 1.73 11.01
CA GLU A 241 -0.34 1.98 12.46
C GLU A 241 -1.72 2.35 12.99
N LYS A 242 -2.46 3.16 12.24
CA LYS A 242 -3.84 3.51 12.57
C LYS A 242 -4.77 2.32 12.47
N ALA A 243 -4.68 1.56 11.37
CA ALA A 243 -5.47 0.35 11.18
C ALA A 243 -5.26 -0.62 12.35
N LEU A 244 -4.01 -0.86 12.72
CA LEU A 244 -3.66 -1.71 13.87
C LEU A 244 -4.20 -1.16 15.18
N GLY A 245 -4.00 0.14 15.46
CA GLY A 245 -4.49 0.76 16.69
C GLY A 245 -6.01 0.67 16.88
N TYR A 246 -6.77 0.63 15.78
CA TYR A 246 -8.20 0.40 15.80
C TYR A 246 -8.57 -1.09 15.91
N ALA A 247 -7.83 -1.98 15.24
CA ALA A 247 -8.05 -3.43 15.24
C ALA A 247 -7.79 -4.09 16.60
N VAL A 248 -6.91 -3.53 17.43
CA VAL A 248 -6.57 -4.07 18.77
C VAL A 248 -7.85 -4.25 19.60
N GLY A 249 -8.07 -5.50 20.02
CA GLY A 249 -9.22 -5.89 20.85
C GLY A 249 -10.54 -6.09 20.10
N ILE A 250 -10.55 -6.04 18.76
CA ILE A 250 -11.71 -6.41 17.93
C ILE A 250 -11.71 -7.93 17.68
N ALA A 251 -10.63 -8.45 17.10
CA ALA A 251 -10.44 -9.87 16.83
C ALA A 251 -8.93 -10.21 16.79
N PRO A 252 -8.44 -11.19 17.56
CA PRO A 252 -7.01 -11.54 17.58
C PRO A 252 -6.43 -11.87 16.21
N ALA A 253 -7.16 -12.63 15.38
CA ALA A 253 -6.72 -12.98 14.03
C ALA A 253 -6.56 -11.75 13.11
N LEU A 254 -7.38 -10.71 13.30
CA LEU A 254 -7.29 -9.47 12.53
C LEU A 254 -6.08 -8.64 12.96
N GLU A 255 -5.83 -8.60 14.26
CA GLU A 255 -4.65 -7.94 14.83
C GLU A 255 -3.36 -8.59 14.31
N GLU A 256 -3.27 -9.93 14.33
CA GLU A 256 -2.14 -10.68 13.80
C GLU A 256 -1.91 -10.40 12.30
N ALA A 257 -2.97 -10.46 11.49
CA ALA A 257 -2.85 -10.21 10.05
C ALA A 257 -2.43 -8.77 9.74
N PHE A 258 -2.91 -7.78 10.50
CA PHE A 258 -2.49 -6.38 10.33
C PHE A 258 -1.06 -6.15 10.81
N GLN A 259 -0.64 -6.80 11.89
CA GLN A 259 0.75 -6.78 12.35
C GLN A 259 1.68 -7.40 11.32
N GLU A 260 1.29 -8.53 10.73
CA GLU A 260 2.06 -9.18 9.69
C GLU A 260 2.18 -8.29 8.45
N PHE A 261 1.07 -7.75 7.94
CA PHE A 261 1.11 -6.84 6.79
C PHE A 261 1.97 -5.61 7.08
N LYS A 262 1.82 -4.99 8.27
CA LYS A 262 2.64 -3.86 8.69
C LYS A 262 4.12 -4.24 8.67
N ARG A 263 4.49 -5.33 9.32
CA ARG A 263 5.88 -5.80 9.40
C ARG A 263 6.45 -5.99 8.00
N THR A 264 5.70 -6.61 7.10
CA THR A 264 6.20 -6.87 5.74
C THR A 264 6.37 -5.60 4.91
N VAL A 265 5.40 -4.69 4.92
CA VAL A 265 5.53 -3.40 4.23
C VAL A 265 6.69 -2.61 4.83
N GLN A 266 6.80 -2.60 6.16
CA GLN A 266 7.81 -1.84 6.90
C GLN A 266 9.22 -2.39 6.70
N GLU A 267 9.47 -3.63 7.11
CA GLU A 267 10.82 -4.22 7.16
C GLU A 267 11.29 -4.66 5.77
N ASN A 268 10.48 -5.44 5.07
CA ASN A 268 10.94 -6.17 3.88
C ASN A 268 10.96 -5.28 2.62
N PHE A 269 10.05 -4.31 2.54
CA PHE A 269 9.94 -3.44 1.38
C PHE A 269 10.49 -2.04 1.66
N SER A 270 9.93 -1.34 2.64
CA SER A 270 10.20 0.09 2.83
C SER A 270 11.58 0.38 3.41
N TYR A 271 11.95 -0.31 4.49
CA TYR A 271 13.22 -0.05 5.19
C TYR A 271 14.41 -0.57 4.40
N LYS A 272 14.28 -1.74 3.77
CA LYS A 272 15.31 -2.25 2.85
C LYS A 272 15.59 -1.26 1.72
N LEU A 273 14.55 -0.78 1.02
CA LEU A 273 14.71 0.22 -0.04
C LEU A 273 15.34 1.52 0.49
N LEU A 274 15.00 1.95 1.71
CA LEU A 274 15.55 3.17 2.31
C LEU A 274 17.04 3.02 2.66
N GLU A 275 17.43 1.89 3.24
CA GLU A 275 18.84 1.58 3.53
C GLU A 275 19.67 1.52 2.26
N ASP A 276 19.15 0.85 1.22
CA ASP A 276 19.78 0.78 -0.09
C ASP A 276 19.90 2.17 -0.73
N ALA A 277 18.84 2.98 -0.71
CA ALA A 277 18.87 4.35 -1.23
C ALA A 277 19.93 5.21 -0.53
N ARG A 278 20.10 5.09 0.79
CA ARG A 278 21.17 5.80 1.53
C ARG A 278 22.56 5.39 1.01
N ARG A 279 22.80 4.09 0.80
CA ARG A 279 24.07 3.60 0.24
C ARG A 279 24.32 4.16 -1.16
N TRP A 280 23.26 4.37 -1.94
CA TRP A 280 23.34 4.87 -3.30
C TRP A 280 23.42 6.40 -3.40
N GLY A 281 23.51 7.12 -2.28
CA GLY A 281 23.72 8.56 -2.25
C GLY A 281 22.45 9.40 -2.21
N PHE A 282 21.29 8.79 -1.94
CA PHE A 282 20.11 9.54 -1.55
C PHE A 282 20.29 10.04 -0.11
N ILE A 283 19.96 11.30 0.13
CA ILE A 283 20.11 11.94 1.44
C ILE A 283 18.76 11.87 2.14
N VAL A 284 18.75 11.34 3.36
CA VAL A 284 17.56 11.21 4.19
C VAL A 284 17.70 12.16 5.38
N GLU A 285 16.67 12.94 5.68
CA GLU A 285 16.65 13.78 6.87
C GLU A 285 16.38 12.93 8.11
N GLU A 286 17.42 12.70 8.90
CA GLU A 286 17.41 11.81 10.08
C GLU A 286 16.27 12.11 11.06
N GLU A 287 15.86 13.38 11.20
CA GLU A 287 14.76 13.78 12.09
C GLU A 287 13.40 13.22 11.67
N THR A 288 13.24 12.90 10.39
CA THR A 288 12.01 12.36 9.80
C THR A 288 12.02 10.83 9.73
N LEU A 289 13.12 10.18 10.10
CA LEU A 289 13.20 8.73 10.14
C LEU A 289 12.26 8.17 11.23
N PRO A 290 11.62 7.02 10.96
CA PRO A 290 11.00 6.21 11.99
C PRO A 290 11.95 5.97 13.15
N GLU A 291 11.42 5.97 14.38
CA GLU A 291 12.24 5.90 15.59
C GLU A 291 13.10 4.63 15.65
N GLU A 292 12.61 3.53 15.08
CA GLU A 292 13.31 2.25 14.99
C GLU A 292 14.57 2.33 14.12
N LEU A 293 14.57 3.18 13.10
CA LEU A 293 15.71 3.37 12.20
C LEU A 293 16.71 4.39 12.74
N ARG A 294 16.25 5.42 13.46
CA ARG A 294 17.14 6.40 14.13
C ARG A 294 18.09 5.78 15.13
N ARG A 295 17.72 4.65 15.75
CA ARG A 295 18.54 3.95 16.76
C ARG A 295 19.59 2.99 16.17
N ARG A 296 19.58 2.76 14.86
CA ARG A 296 20.47 1.81 14.17
C ARG A 296 21.64 2.48 13.41
N GLY A 297 21.62 3.80 13.27
CA GLY A 297 22.73 4.61 12.73
C GLY A 297 23.70 5.05 13.82
#